data_AF-A0A929TUA7-F1
#
_entry.id   AF-A0A929TUA7-F1
#
_cell.length_a   1.000
_cell.length_b   1.000
_cell.length_c   1.000
_cell.angle_alpha   90.00
_cell.angle_beta   90.00
_cell.angle_gamma   90.00
#
_symmetry.space_group_name_H-M   'P 1'
#
loop_
_entity.id
_entity.type
_entity.pdbx_description
1 polymer ?
#
loop_
_entity_poly.entity_id
_entity_poly.type
_entity_poly.pdbx_seq_one_letter_code
_entity_poly.pdbx_strand_id
1 'polypeptide(L)' 'ISNQWVDVDGKSYYLTQSGLMARNGYIEDASEKLYFFVGDDGRYVKELDTDTPDLSKYEVIE' A
#
# COMPACT_ATOMS: atom_id res chain seq x y z
N ILE A 1 -4.26 -3.34 -15.99
CA ILE A 1 -4.41 -3.97 -14.66
C ILE A 1 -3.59 -3.11 -13.72
N SER A 2 -4.26 -2.21 -13.04
CA SER A 2 -3.71 -0.97 -12.46
C SER A 2 -4.54 -0.71 -11.21
N ASN A 3 -3.91 -0.25 -10.13
CA ASN A 3 -4.54 -0.04 -8.82
C ASN A 3 -5.10 -1.34 -8.23
N GLN A 4 -4.22 -2.33 -8.05
CA GLN A 4 -4.62 -3.66 -7.57
C GLN A 4 -3.59 -4.28 -6.65
N TRP A 5 -4.07 -5.15 -5.77
CA TRP A 5 -3.26 -6.06 -5.00
C TRP A 5 -2.89 -7.30 -5.82
N VAL A 6 -1.66 -7.78 -5.65
CA VAL A 6 -1.17 -9.03 -6.22
C VAL A 6 -0.51 -9.87 -5.14
N ASP A 7 -0.75 -11.17 -5.19
CA ASP A 7 -0.12 -12.13 -4.28
C ASP A 7 0.97 -12.92 -5.01
N VAL A 8 2.16 -12.94 -4.42
CA VAL A 8 3.33 -13.66 -4.93
C VAL A 8 3.97 -14.43 -3.78
N ASP A 9 4.01 -15.75 -3.87
CA ASP A 9 4.58 -16.65 -2.85
C ASP A 9 4.08 -16.37 -1.42
N GLY A 10 2.77 -16.11 -1.28
CA GLY A 10 2.13 -15.84 0.01
C GLY A 10 2.39 -14.44 0.56
N LYS A 11 2.90 -13.51 -0.25
CA LYS A 11 3.12 -12.10 0.10
C LYS A 11 2.32 -11.21 -0.83
N SER A 12 1.68 -10.18 -0.27
CA SER A 12 0.88 -9.24 -1.03
C SER A 12 1.68 -7.98 -1.36
N TYR A 13 1.46 -7.44 -2.56
CA TYR A 13 2.08 -6.23 -3.10
C TYR A 13 1.02 -5.41 -3.82
N TYR A 14 1.23 -4.10 -3.95
CA TYR A 14 0.33 -3.22 -4.69
C TYR A 14 0.97 -2.73 -5.98
N LEU A 15 0.22 -2.82 -7.08
CA LEU A 15 0.60 -2.23 -8.37
C LEU A 15 -0.18 -0.93 -8.61
N THR A 16 0.56 0.16 -8.77
CA THR A 16 0.01 1.51 -9.04
C THR A 16 -0.60 1.60 -10.43
N GLN A 17 -1.16 2.76 -10.75
CA GLN A 17 -1.81 2.95 -12.05
C GLN A 17 -0.85 2.75 -13.22
N SER A 18 0.41 3.14 -13.02
CA SER A 18 1.50 3.01 -13.98
C SER A 18 2.02 1.57 -14.12
N GLY A 19 1.48 0.62 -13.35
CA GLY A 19 1.95 -0.77 -13.30
C GLY A 19 3.25 -0.96 -12.52
N LEU A 20 3.73 0.07 -11.83
CA LEU A 20 4.89 -0.01 -10.94
C LEU A 20 4.46 -0.53 -9.58
N MET A 21 5.38 -1.20 -8.88
CA MET A 21 5.14 -1.67 -7.51
C MET A 21 5.27 -0.52 -6.53
N ALA A 22 4.24 -0.32 -5.69
CA ALA A 22 4.27 0.62 -4.58
C ALA A 22 5.28 0.17 -3.51
N ARG A 23 5.95 1.14 -2.86
CA ARG A 23 6.95 0.90 -1.81
C ARG A 23 6.99 2.05 -0.82
N ASN A 24 7.27 1.74 0.44
CA ASN A 24 7.50 2.70 1.52
C ASN A 24 6.39 3.75 1.70
N GLY A 25 5.13 3.31 1.68
CA GLY A 25 4.00 4.23 1.73
C GLY A 25 2.67 3.55 1.98
N TYR A 26 1.63 4.37 2.04
CA TYR A 26 0.26 3.94 2.29
C TYR A 26 -0.52 3.81 0.98
N ILE A 27 -1.39 2.80 0.92
CA ILE A 27 -2.42 2.64 -0.10
C ILE A 27 -3.76 2.97 0.56
N GLU A 28 -4.46 3.97 0.06
CA GLU A 28 -5.76 4.37 0.60
C GLU A 28 -6.88 3.44 0.10
N ASP A 29 -7.66 2.89 1.04
CA ASP A 29 -8.96 2.31 0.74
C ASP A 29 -10.04 3.40 0.76
N ALA A 30 -10.45 3.80 -0.44
CA ALA A 30 -11.49 4.81 -0.63
C ALA A 30 -12.87 4.40 -0.06
N SER A 31 -13.09 3.10 0.21
CA SER A 31 -14.37 2.58 0.70
C SER A 31 -14.47 2.61 2.22
N GLU A 32 -13.36 2.40 2.93
CA GLU A 32 -13.35 2.18 4.38
C GLU A 32 -12.55 3.22 5.18
N LYS A 33 -11.94 4.22 4.50
CA LYS A 33 -11.07 5.23 5.13
C LYS A 33 -9.94 4.56 5.93
N LEU A 34 -9.39 3.48 5.38
CA LEU A 34 -8.30 2.71 5.93
C LEU A 34 -7.08 2.85 5.01
N TYR A 35 -5.89 2.86 5.57
CA TYR A 35 -4.64 2.93 4.84
C TYR A 35 -3.84 1.65 5.06
N PHE A 36 -3.49 0.98 3.97
CA PHE A 36 -2.67 -0.23 3.99
C PHE A 36 -1.21 0.12 3.76
N PHE A 37 -0.30 -0.36 4.60
CA PHE A 37 1.11 0.00 4.44
C PHE A 37 1.88 -1.02 3.59
N VAL A 38 2.70 -0.53 2.67
CA VAL A 38 3.72 -1.32 1.98
C VAL A 38 5.13 -0.85 2.37
N GLY A 39 5.99 -1.80 2.74
CA GLY A 39 7.36 -1.51 3.17
C GLY A 39 8.30 -1.13 2.03
N ASP A 40 9.57 -0.89 2.35
CA ASP A 40 10.63 -0.55 1.39
C ASP A 40 10.83 -1.62 0.30
N ASP A 41 10.55 -2.88 0.64
CA ASP A 41 10.60 -4.01 -0.30
C ASP A 41 9.28 -4.21 -1.07
N GLY A 42 8.29 -3.35 -0.83
CA GLY A 42 6.95 -3.35 -1.44
C GLY A 42 5.97 -4.32 -0.82
N ARG A 43 6.36 -5.08 0.21
CA ARG A 43 5.48 -6.04 0.86
C ARG A 43 4.45 -5.30 1.70
N TYR A 44 3.22 -5.78 1.64
CA TYR A 44 2.18 -5.42 2.57
C TYR A 44 2.58 -5.77 4.01
N VAL A 45 2.41 -4.81 4.93
CA VAL A 45 2.70 -4.94 6.37
C VAL A 45 1.45 -4.59 7.16
N LYS A 46 0.64 -5.61 7.46
CA LYS A 46 -0.64 -5.47 8.15
C LYS A 46 -0.55 -4.77 9.51
N GLU A 47 0.57 -4.92 10.20
CA GLU A 47 0.81 -4.31 11.52
C GLU A 47 0.88 -2.77 11.47
N LEU A 48 1.06 -2.19 10.28
CA LEU A 48 1.15 -0.75 10.06
C LEU A 48 -0.09 -0.16 9.39
N ASP A 49 -1.14 -0.96 9.21
CA ASP A 49 -2.43 -0.47 8.75
C ASP A 49 -3.05 0.48 9.78
N THR A 50 -3.68 1.54 9.28
CA THR A 50 -4.20 2.60 10.15
C THR A 50 -5.30 3.39 9.47
N ASP A 51 -6.25 3.91 10.24
CA ASP A 51 -7.24 4.90 9.82
C ASP A 51 -6.70 6.35 9.98
N THR A 52 -5.52 6.49 10.59
CA THR A 52 -4.86 7.74 10.95
C THR A 52 -3.39 7.67 10.51
N PRO A 53 -3.10 7.80 9.20
CA PRO A 53 -1.76 7.66 8.67
C PRO A 53 -0.85 8.80 9.11
N ASP A 54 0.40 8.47 9.43
CA ASP A 54 1.43 9.48 9.68
C ASP A 54 2.00 10.01 8.35
N LEU A 55 1.29 11.00 7.79
CA LEU A 55 1.67 11.66 6.53
C LEU A 55 2.89 12.59 6.67
N SER A 56 3.42 12.77 7.88
CA SER A 56 4.71 13.45 8.06
C SER A 56 5.90 12.53 7.77
N LYS A 57 5.66 11.21 7.83
CA LYS A 57 6.68 10.17 7.69
C LYS A 57 6.60 9.42 6.37
N TYR A 58 5.39 9.14 5.89
CA TYR A 58 5.16 8.35 4.68
C TYR A 58 4.11 9.02 3.79
N GLU A 59 4.18 8.77 2.49
CA GLU A 59 3.21 9.29 1.52
C GLU A 59 2.05 8.31 1.27
N VAL A 60 0.96 8.82 0.70
CA VAL A 60 -0.10 8.01 0.11
C VAL A 60 0.23 7.83 -1.37
N ILE A 61 0.21 6.60 -1.85
CA ILE A 61 0.60 6.22 -3.21
C ILE A 61 -0.67 6.06 -4.06
N GLU A 62 -0.69 6.74 -5.22
CA GLU A 62 -1.77 6.72 -6.22
C GLU A 62 -1.60 5.66 -7.33
#